data_AF-A0A2D6FBJ8-F1
#
_entry.id   AF-A0A2D6FBJ8-F1
#
_cell.length_a   1.000
_cell.length_b   1.000
_cell.length_c   1.000
_cell.angle_alpha   90.00
_cell.angle_beta   90.00
_cell.angle_gamma   90.00
#
_symmetry.space_group_name_H-M   'P 1'
#
loop_
_entity.id
_entity.type
_entity.pdbx_description
1 polymer ?
#
loop_
_entity_poly.entity_id
_entity_poly.type
_entity_poly.pdbx_seq_one_letter_code
_entity_poly.pdbx_strand_id
1 'polypeptide(L)'
;MFNIILVIAIVIAPGSARVVRSTVLAIKQNVYIEAARSVGATDSRIVFRHILPNVFAPIIIIASIWVGNAIVIEAALSYLGLGTPPPTPSWGGMLALEGRRYLENAPWLAIAPGVAISIAVLAVNMLGDALRDVLDPRLRSR
;
A
#
# COMPACT_ATOMS: atom_id res chain seq x y z
N MET A 1 18.21 -4.52 -2.24
CA MET A 1 16.95 -4.15 -1.54
C MET A 1 16.41 -2.80 -1.99
N PHE A 2 17.19 -1.71 -1.92
CA PHE A 2 16.74 -0.37 -2.36
C PHE A 2 16.20 -0.32 -3.80
N ASN A 3 16.82 -1.05 -4.73
CA ASN A 3 16.36 -1.13 -6.12
C ASN A 3 14.93 -1.66 -6.25
N ILE A 4 14.57 -2.69 -5.48
CA ILE A 4 13.22 -3.27 -5.51
C ILE A 4 12.21 -2.29 -4.94
N ILE A 5 12.56 -1.61 -3.84
CA ILE A 5 11.72 -0.57 -3.24
C ILE A 5 11.45 0.56 -4.26
N LEU A 6 12.48 1.02 -4.96
CA LEU A 6 12.33 2.06 -5.99
C LEU A 6 11.46 1.59 -7.16
N VAL A 7 11.68 0.38 -7.67
CA VAL A 7 10.88 -0.19 -8.77
C VAL A 7 9.41 -0.27 -8.36
N ILE A 8 9.12 -0.81 -7.19
CA ILE A 8 7.76 -0.91 -6.65
C ILE A 8 7.17 0.50 -6.48
N ALA A 9 7.90 1.44 -5.88
CA ALA A 9 7.41 2.80 -5.67
C ALA A 9 7.06 3.51 -6.99
N ILE A 10 7.90 3.39 -8.02
CA ILE A 10 7.68 4.00 -9.34
C ILE A 10 6.44 3.40 -10.02
N VAL A 11 6.22 2.09 -9.90
CA VAL A 11 5.05 1.41 -10.47
C VAL A 11 3.75 1.86 -9.79
N ILE A 12 3.80 2.07 -8.47
CA ILE A 12 2.64 2.39 -7.63
C ILE A 12 2.27 3.88 -7.67
N ALA A 13 3.26 4.76 -7.80
CA ALA A 13 3.09 6.20 -7.63
C ALA A 13 2.03 6.82 -8.59
N PRO A 14 2.00 6.53 -9.90
CA PRO A 14 1.05 7.17 -10.81
C PRO A 14 -0.42 6.82 -10.51
N GLY A 15 -0.68 5.56 -10.16
CA GLY A 15 -2.03 5.10 -9.81
C GLY A 15 -2.52 5.76 -8.53
N SER A 16 -1.69 5.74 -7.50
CA SER A 16 -1.99 6.36 -6.20
C SER A 16 -2.19 7.87 -6.31
N ALA A 17 -1.29 8.56 -7.03
CA ALA A 17 -1.39 10.00 -7.26
C ALA A 17 -2.67 10.40 -7.99
N ARG A 18 -3.13 9.58 -8.94
CA ARG A 18 -4.39 9.83 -9.67
C ARG A 18 -5.60 9.78 -8.73
N VAL A 19 -5.65 8.81 -7.83
CA VAL A 19 -6.76 8.66 -6.87
C VAL A 19 -6.75 9.76 -5.80
N VAL A 20 -5.56 10.12 -5.30
CA VAL A 20 -5.43 11.25 -4.38
C VAL A 20 -5.87 12.55 -5.06
N ARG A 21 -5.45 12.76 -6.31
CA ARG A 21 -5.84 13.94 -7.11
C ARG A 21 -7.35 14.02 -7.32
N SER A 22 -8.04 12.92 -7.63
CA SER A 22 -9.50 12.94 -7.79
C SER A 22 -10.21 13.32 -6.50
N THR A 23 -9.74 12.81 -5.36
CA THR A 23 -10.27 13.16 -4.03
C THR A 23 -10.05 14.64 -3.71
N VAL A 24 -8.84 15.17 -3.96
CA VAL A 24 -8.52 16.58 -3.76
C VAL A 24 -9.42 17.48 -4.62
N LEU A 25 -9.64 17.11 -5.89
CA LEU A 25 -10.52 17.88 -6.79
C LEU A 25 -11.95 17.93 -6.28
N ALA A 26 -12.49 16.82 -5.78
CA ALA A 26 -13.83 16.77 -5.20
C ALA A 26 -13.94 17.68 -3.95
N ILE A 27 -12.94 17.64 -3.06
CA ILE A 27 -12.92 18.48 -1.86
C ILE A 27 -12.82 19.97 -2.21
N LYS A 28 -12.03 20.31 -3.24
CA LYS A 28 -11.82 21.69 -3.69
C LYS A 28 -13.11 22.37 -4.16
N GLN A 29 -14.12 21.60 -4.59
CA GLN A 29 -15.42 22.09 -5.04
C GLN A 29 -16.43 22.31 -3.90
N ASN A 30 -16.05 22.07 -2.63
CA ASN A 30 -16.96 22.29 -1.51
C ASN A 30 -17.12 23.78 -1.16
N VAL A 31 -18.34 24.16 -0.76
CA VAL A 31 -18.72 25.54 -0.40
C VAL A 31 -17.86 26.12 0.72
N TYR A 32 -17.43 25.31 1.70
CA TYR A 32 -16.57 25.80 2.79
C TYR A 32 -15.15 26.17 2.32
N ILE A 33 -14.67 25.61 1.21
CA ILE A 33 -13.39 26.00 0.60
C ILE A 33 -13.55 27.36 -0.08
N GLU A 34 -14.66 27.60 -0.77
CA GLU A 34 -14.98 28.89 -1.37
C GLU A 34 -15.15 29.98 -0.31
N ALA A 35 -15.85 29.68 0.78
CA ALA A 35 -15.98 30.58 1.93
C ALA A 35 -14.61 30.86 2.60
N ALA A 36 -13.73 29.86 2.74
CA ALA A 36 -12.39 30.09 3.27
C ALA A 36 -11.59 31.06 2.38
N ARG A 37 -11.72 30.96 1.06
CA ARG A 37 -11.08 31.89 0.11
C ARG A 37 -11.68 33.28 0.18
N SER A 38 -13.00 33.43 0.33
CA SER A 38 -13.64 34.75 0.41
C SER A 38 -13.25 35.53 1.65
N VAL A 39 -12.88 34.84 2.74
CA VAL A 39 -12.34 35.42 3.98
C VAL A 39 -10.82 35.67 3.89
N GLY A 40 -10.20 35.45 2.73
CA GLY A 40 -8.77 35.75 2.48
C GLY A 40 -7.80 34.67 2.95
N ALA A 41 -8.23 33.42 3.12
CA ALA A 41 -7.30 32.34 3.43
C ALA A 41 -6.35 32.05 2.26
N THR A 42 -5.06 31.91 2.54
CA THR A 42 -4.05 31.52 1.55
C THR A 42 -4.23 30.07 1.10
N ASP A 43 -3.78 29.75 -0.11
CA ASP A 43 -3.83 28.38 -0.64
C ASP A 43 -3.13 27.37 0.27
N SER A 44 -1.98 27.75 0.87
CA SER A 44 -1.26 26.90 1.83
C SER A 44 -2.10 26.61 3.07
N ARG A 45 -2.78 27.62 3.63
CA ARG A 45 -3.69 27.43 4.77
C ARG A 45 -4.83 26.49 4.40
N ILE A 46 -5.41 26.64 3.21
CA ILE A 46 -6.50 25.78 2.73
C ILE A 46 -6.03 24.33 2.57
N VAL A 47 -4.85 24.14 1.98
CA VAL A 47 -4.27 22.81 1.79
C VAL A 47 -4.05 22.11 3.13
N PHE A 48 -3.33 22.73 4.07
CA PHE A 48 -2.97 22.05 5.33
C PHE A 48 -4.14 21.97 6.33
N ARG A 49 -5.05 22.95 6.36
CA ARG A 49 -6.15 23.00 7.34
C ARG A 49 -7.39 22.26 6.86
N HIS A 50 -7.67 22.25 5.55
CA HIS A 50 -8.92 21.74 5.00
C HIS A 50 -8.71 20.54 4.09
N ILE A 51 -7.81 20.60 3.11
CA ILE A 51 -7.68 19.52 2.13
C ILE A 51 -6.95 18.31 2.74
N LEU A 52 -5.78 18.52 3.33
CA LEU A 52 -4.91 17.45 3.81
C LEU A 52 -5.60 16.55 4.85
N PRO A 53 -6.28 17.09 5.89
CA PRO A 53 -6.99 16.24 6.86
C PRO A 53 -8.12 15.41 6.24
N ASN A 54 -8.80 15.95 5.22
CA ASN A 54 -9.90 15.25 4.54
C ASN A 54 -9.40 14.17 3.57
N VAL A 55 -8.21 14.34 2.98
CA VAL A 55 -7.61 13.36 2.06
C VAL A 55 -6.75 12.33 2.79
N PHE A 56 -6.45 12.55 4.08
CA PHE A 56 -5.62 11.65 4.88
C PHE A 56 -6.23 10.25 5.01
N ALA A 57 -7.55 10.16 5.22
CA ALA A 57 -8.28 8.90 5.29
C ALA A 57 -8.11 8.05 4.01
N PRO A 58 -8.44 8.55 2.79
CA PRO A 58 -8.24 7.78 1.57
C PRO A 58 -6.76 7.48 1.29
N ILE A 59 -5.82 8.36 1.67
CA ILE A 59 -4.39 8.06 1.55
C ILE A 59 -4.00 6.83 2.37
N ILE A 60 -4.42 6.76 3.64
CA ILE A 60 -4.13 5.63 4.51
C ILE A 60 -4.71 4.34 3.93
N ILE A 61 -5.98 4.38 3.51
CA ILE A 61 -6.67 3.21 2.95
C ILE A 61 -5.91 2.68 1.72
N ILE A 62 -5.56 3.57 0.79
CA ILE A 62 -4.83 3.20 -0.43
C ILE A 62 -3.43 2.68 -0.07
N ALA A 63 -2.74 3.31 0.87
CA ALA A 63 -1.43 2.88 1.32
C ALA A 63 -1.47 1.44 1.88
N SER A 64 -2.46 1.10 2.71
CA SER A 64 -2.62 -0.24 3.27
C SER A 64 -2.79 -1.31 2.19
N ILE A 65 -3.59 -1.04 1.15
CA ILE A 65 -3.76 -1.94 0.01
C ILE A 65 -2.44 -2.14 -0.74
N TRP A 66 -1.66 -1.07 -0.91
CA TRP A 66 -0.38 -1.15 -1.59
C TRP A 66 0.69 -1.89 -0.81
N VAL A 67 0.66 -1.88 0.53
CA VAL A 67 1.57 -2.71 1.35
C VAL A 67 1.37 -4.19 1.04
N GLY A 68 0.13 -4.67 1.02
CA GLY A 68 -0.18 -6.07 0.69
C GLY A 68 0.31 -6.46 -0.72
N ASN A 69 0.06 -5.60 -1.70
CA ASN A 69 0.54 -5.81 -3.07
C ASN A 69 2.06 -5.78 -3.17
N ALA A 70 2.73 -4.89 -2.44
CA ALA A 70 4.19 -4.80 -2.44
C ALA A 70 4.85 -6.09 -1.92
N ILE A 71 4.27 -6.74 -0.90
CA ILE A 71 4.75 -8.04 -0.39
C ILE A 71 4.68 -9.11 -1.48
N VAL A 72 3.56 -9.19 -2.20
CA VAL A 72 3.39 -10.19 -3.28
C VAL A 72 4.34 -9.91 -4.43
N ILE A 73 4.50 -8.64 -4.84
CA ILE A 73 5.41 -8.25 -5.91
C ILE A 73 6.86 -8.55 -5.54
N GLU A 74 7.28 -8.21 -4.31
CA GLU A 74 8.62 -8.53 -3.81
C GLU A 74 8.85 -10.04 -3.82
N ALA A 75 7.91 -10.83 -3.30
CA ALA A 75 8.02 -12.27 -3.28
C ALA A 75 8.12 -12.86 -4.69
N ALA A 76 7.34 -12.33 -5.65
CA ALA A 76 7.40 -12.74 -7.06
C ALA A 76 8.75 -12.39 -7.71
N LEU A 77 9.26 -11.18 -7.49
CA LEU A 77 10.58 -10.76 -7.99
C LEU A 77 11.71 -11.60 -7.37
N SER A 78 11.64 -11.86 -6.07
CA SER A 78 12.56 -12.73 -5.34
C SER A 78 12.50 -14.17 -5.85
N TYR A 79 11.32 -14.68 -6.17
CA TYR A 79 11.17 -15.99 -6.79
C TYR A 79 11.78 -16.08 -8.20
N LEU A 80 11.72 -14.99 -8.97
CA LEU A 80 12.36 -14.86 -10.29
C LEU A 80 13.87 -14.60 -10.22
N GLY A 81 14.47 -14.50 -9.02
CA GLY A 81 15.89 -14.21 -8.83
C GLY A 81 16.27 -12.74 -9.01
N LEU A 82 15.28 -11.85 -9.18
CA LEU A 82 15.45 -10.39 -9.23
C LEU A 82 15.31 -9.73 -7.84
N GLY A 83 15.22 -10.56 -6.81
CA GLY A 83 15.03 -10.19 -5.42
C GLY A 83 16.27 -9.71 -4.70
N THR A 84 16.21 -9.78 -3.38
CA THR A 84 17.38 -9.58 -2.53
C THR A 84 18.39 -10.73 -2.74
N PRO A 85 19.63 -10.44 -3.18
CA PRO A 85 20.63 -11.48 -3.35
C PRO A 85 21.00 -12.10 -1.99
N PRO A 86 21.47 -13.35 -1.94
CA PRO A 86 22.10 -13.91 -0.75
C PRO A 86 23.20 -12.96 -0.24
N PRO A 87 23.40 -12.78 1.08
CA PRO A 87 22.96 -13.61 2.21
C PRO A 87 21.63 -13.18 2.86
N THR A 88 20.97 -12.12 2.40
CA THR A 88 19.72 -11.64 3.01
C THR A 88 18.56 -12.61 2.71
N PRO A 89 17.93 -13.21 3.73
CA PRO A 89 16.81 -14.13 3.50
C PRO A 89 15.57 -13.37 3.03
N SER A 90 14.92 -13.86 1.98
CA SER A 90 13.58 -13.44 1.56
C SER A 90 12.67 -14.64 1.35
N TRP A 91 11.39 -14.50 1.69
CA TRP A 91 10.41 -15.60 1.53
C TRP A 91 10.24 -16.00 0.06
N GLY A 92 10.29 -15.04 -0.87
CA GLY A 92 10.32 -15.34 -2.31
C GLY A 92 11.57 -16.08 -2.77
N GLY A 93 12.74 -15.76 -2.19
CA GLY A 93 14.00 -16.44 -2.51
C GLY A 93 14.05 -17.87 -1.97
N MET A 94 13.48 -18.11 -0.78
CA MET A 94 13.33 -19.45 -0.19
C MET A 94 12.49 -20.36 -1.10
N LEU A 95 11.41 -19.84 -1.69
CA LEU A 95 10.60 -20.57 -2.66
C LEU A 95 11.38 -20.97 -3.92
N ALA A 96 12.27 -20.12 -4.42
CA ALA A 96 13.03 -20.37 -5.63
C ALA A 96 14.20 -21.35 -5.44
N LEU A 97 14.96 -21.19 -4.36
CA LEU A 97 16.22 -21.91 -4.13
C LEU A 97 16.01 -23.24 -3.40
N GLU A 98 15.32 -23.21 -2.27
CA GLU A 98 15.11 -24.39 -1.42
C GLU A 98 13.88 -25.16 -1.86
N GLY A 99 12.81 -24.44 -2.20
CA GLY A 99 11.54 -25.03 -2.64
C GLY A 99 11.64 -25.86 -3.90
N ARG A 100 12.43 -25.44 -4.92
CA ARG A 100 12.61 -26.24 -6.15
C ARG A 100 13.57 -27.41 -5.98
N ARG A 101 14.62 -27.23 -5.18
CA ARG A 101 15.74 -28.18 -5.09
C ARG A 101 15.47 -29.32 -4.11
N TYR A 102 14.61 -29.08 -3.13
CA TYR A 102 14.26 -30.04 -2.10
C TYR A 102 12.76 -30.38 -2.10
N LEU A 103 12.00 -30.07 -3.16
CA LEU A 103 10.56 -30.33 -3.19
C LEU A 103 10.22 -31.81 -2.95
N GLU A 104 11.03 -32.71 -3.53
CA GLU A 104 10.84 -34.16 -3.40
C GLU A 104 11.28 -34.71 -2.04
N ASN A 105 12.25 -34.07 -1.39
CA ASN A 105 12.86 -34.56 -0.15
C ASN A 105 12.33 -33.86 1.12
N ALA A 106 11.88 -32.60 0.99
CA ALA A 106 11.50 -31.71 2.08
C ALA A 106 10.48 -30.64 1.59
N PRO A 107 9.25 -31.05 1.27
CA PRO A 107 8.22 -30.15 0.72
C PRO A 107 7.84 -28.99 1.65
N TRP A 108 8.09 -29.12 2.96
CA TRP A 108 7.85 -28.05 3.94
C TRP A 108 8.68 -26.78 3.67
N LEU A 109 9.83 -26.91 3.03
CA LEU A 109 10.68 -25.76 2.66
C LEU A 109 10.02 -24.87 1.60
N ALA A 110 9.10 -25.41 0.80
CA ALA A 110 8.28 -24.64 -0.13
C ALA A 110 6.98 -24.14 0.53
N ILE A 111 6.34 -24.98 1.35
CA ILE A 111 5.03 -24.67 1.94
C ILE A 111 5.14 -23.56 3.00
N ALA A 112 6.15 -23.60 3.86
CA ALA A 112 6.32 -22.64 4.95
C ALA A 112 6.40 -21.17 4.48
N PRO A 113 7.29 -20.78 3.53
CA PRO A 113 7.34 -19.40 3.04
C PRO A 113 6.06 -19.01 2.29
N GLY A 114 5.42 -19.95 1.58
CA GLY A 114 4.13 -19.69 0.92
C GLY A 114 3.02 -19.32 1.92
N VAL A 115 2.86 -20.12 2.98
CA VAL A 115 1.90 -19.86 4.05
C VAL A 115 2.22 -18.56 4.79
N ALA A 116 3.50 -18.28 5.07
CA ALA A 116 3.93 -17.05 5.71
C ALA A 116 3.53 -15.80 4.89
N ILE A 117 3.77 -15.83 3.57
CA ILE A 117 3.33 -14.76 2.66
C ILE A 117 1.81 -14.62 2.68
N SER A 118 1.06 -15.73 2.59
CA SER A 118 -0.41 -15.69 2.61
C SER A 118 -0.96 -15.08 3.89
N ILE A 119 -0.42 -15.47 5.06
CA ILE A 119 -0.84 -14.93 6.36
C ILE A 119 -0.49 -13.44 6.46
N ALA A 120 0.71 -13.04 6.04
CA ALA A 120 1.14 -11.65 6.09
C ALA A 120 0.26 -10.76 5.20
N VAL A 121 -0.01 -11.20 3.97
CA VAL A 121 -0.88 -10.48 3.02
C VAL A 121 -2.31 -10.41 3.54
N LEU A 122 -2.84 -11.51 4.11
CA LEU A 122 -4.17 -11.51 4.71
C LEU A 122 -4.25 -10.53 5.89
N ALA A 123 -3.29 -10.57 6.80
CA ALA A 123 -3.26 -9.69 7.97
C ALA A 123 -3.19 -8.21 7.57
N VAL A 124 -2.37 -7.86 6.58
CA VAL A 124 -2.26 -6.48 6.08
C VAL A 124 -3.54 -6.03 5.39
N ASN A 125 -4.17 -6.89 4.59
CA ASN A 125 -5.45 -6.57 3.96
C ASN A 125 -6.57 -6.37 4.99
N MET A 126 -6.68 -7.28 5.97
CA MET A 126 -7.65 -7.14 7.07
C MET A 126 -7.43 -5.86 7.87
N LEU A 127 -6.18 -5.49 8.13
CA LEU A 127 -5.84 -4.21 8.76
C LEU A 127 -6.28 -3.03 7.89
N GLY A 128 -6.06 -3.11 6.57
CA GLY A 128 -6.51 -2.10 5.61
C GLY A 128 -8.04 -1.94 5.59
N ASP A 129 -8.77 -3.05 5.64
CA ASP A 129 -10.24 -3.05 5.72
C ASP A 129 -10.72 -2.46 7.05
N ALA A 130 -10.12 -2.84 8.18
CA ALA A 130 -10.45 -2.25 9.48
C ALA A 130 -10.15 -0.75 9.54
N LEU A 131 -9.02 -0.30 8.96
CA LEU A 131 -8.69 1.11 8.84
C LEU A 131 -9.71 1.84 7.96
N ARG A 132 -10.13 1.22 6.86
CA ARG A 132 -11.19 1.75 6.01
C ARG A 132 -12.50 1.89 6.77
N ASP A 133 -12.91 0.90 7.53
CA ASP A 133 -14.17 0.93 8.28
C ASP A 133 -14.17 2.03 9.36
N VAL A 134 -13.04 2.25 10.02
CA VAL A 134 -12.91 3.31 11.04
C VAL A 134 -12.81 4.71 10.41
N LEU A 135 -12.14 4.81 9.25
CA LEU A 135 -11.87 6.08 8.58
C LEU A 135 -12.95 6.49 7.59
N ASP A 136 -13.85 5.59 7.16
CA ASP A 136 -14.94 5.91 6.23
C ASP A 136 -16.00 6.76 6.94
N PRO A 137 -16.12 8.07 6.61
CA PRO A 137 -17.07 8.96 7.27
C PRO A 137 -18.53 8.60 6.95
N ARG A 138 -18.78 7.82 5.89
CA ARG A 138 -20.13 7.46 5.45
C ARG A 138 -20.82 6.45 6.38
N LEU A 139 -20.05 5.74 7.22
CA LEU A 139 -20.61 4.85 8.25
C LEU A 139 -21.08 5.59 9.50
N ARG A 140 -20.74 6.88 9.66
CA ARG A 140 -21.16 7.73 10.80
C ARG A 140 -22.48 8.47 10.59
N SER A 141 -23.13 8.38 9.42
CA SER A 141 -24.35 9.14 9.10
C SER A 141 -25.66 8.36 9.28
N ARG A 142 -25.77 7.50 10.30
CA ARG A 142 -27.04 6.91 10.72
C ARG A 142 -27.29 7.17 12.19
#